data_AF-A0A353CEB1-F1
#
_entry.id   AF-A0A353CEB1-F1
#
_cell.length_a   1.000
_cell.length_b   1.000
_cell.length_c   1.000
_cell.angle_alpha   90.00
_cell.angle_beta   90.00
_cell.angle_gamma   90.00
#
_symmetry.space_group_name_H-M   'P 1'
#
loop_
_entity.id
_entity.type
_entity.pdbx_description
1 polymer ?
#
loop_
_entity_poly.entity_id
_entity_poly.type
_entity_poly.pdbx_seq_one_letter_code
_entity_poly.pdbx_strand_id
1 'polypeptide(L)' 'MKGIILPLVVLVLVFSAAGQQPVTAEDYFKRANTSLDKGDYDATIADCTQAIRLRPIAWGAFIDRGKAYQKRGNLN' A
#
# COMPACT_ATOMS: atom_id res chain seq x y z
N MET A 1 17.03 -36.52 15.02
CA MET A 1 15.82 -35.71 14.78
C MET A 1 16.08 -34.35 14.07
N LYS A 2 17.23 -34.13 13.40
CA LYS A 2 17.57 -32.82 12.78
C LYS A 2 17.41 -32.77 11.25
N GLY A 3 17.15 -33.90 10.58
CA GLY A 3 17.11 -33.99 9.10
C GLY A 3 15.77 -33.64 8.43
N ILE A 4 14.65 -33.66 9.16
CA ILE A 4 13.30 -33.40 8.60
C ILE A 4 12.85 -31.95 8.83
N ILE A 5 13.42 -31.25 9.80
CA ILE A 5 13.03 -29.89 10.17
C ILE A 5 13.39 -28.90 9.04
N LEU A 6 14.56 -29.05 8.43
CA LEU A 6 15.01 -28.16 7.36
C LEU A 6 14.10 -28.20 6.10
N PRO A 7 13.76 -29.36 5.52
CA PRO A 7 12.85 -29.39 4.37
C PRO A 7 11.43 -28.92 4.73
N LEU A 8 10.96 -29.14 5.96
CA LEU A 8 9.64 -28.71 6.41
C LEU A 8 9.56 -27.18 6.59
N VAL A 9 10.62 -26.55 7.10
CA VAL A 9 10.73 -25.08 7.18
C VAL A 9 10.78 -24.47 5.77
N VAL A 10 11.57 -25.05 4.86
CA VAL A 10 11.62 -24.59 3.46
C VAL A 10 10.26 -24.70 2.79
N LEU A 11 9.54 -25.80 3.02
CA LEU A 11 8.19 -26.02 2.49
C LEU A 11 7.21 -24.93 2.99
N VAL A 12 7.20 -24.63 4.29
CA VAL A 12 6.36 -23.58 4.87
C VAL A 12 6.68 -22.19 4.28
N LEU A 13 7.96 -21.88 4.07
CA LEU A 13 8.38 -20.61 3.48
C LEU A 13 7.96 -20.49 2.01
N VAL A 14 8.09 -21.57 1.23
CA VAL A 14 7.68 -21.62 -0.19
C VAL A 14 6.16 -21.47 -0.32
N PHE A 15 5.38 -22.15 0.53
CA PHE A 15 3.91 -21.99 0.53
C PHE A 15 3.47 -20.60 0.98
N SER A 16 4.17 -19.97 1.92
CA SER A 16 3.86 -18.60 2.37
C SER A 16 4.10 -17.57 1.27
N ALA A 17 5.14 -17.77 0.43
CA ALA A 17 5.45 -16.90 -0.70
C ALA A 17 4.50 -17.09 -1.90
N ALA A 18 3.98 -18.30 -2.11
CA ALA A 18 3.13 -18.64 -3.25
C ALA A 18 1.68 -18.08 -3.17
N GLY A 19 1.31 -17.40 -2.07
CA GLY A 19 -0.08 -16.96 -1.81
C GLY A 19 -0.32 -15.45 -1.78
N GLN A 20 0.71 -14.60 -1.81
CA GLN A 20 0.52 -13.15 -1.73
C GLN A 20 0.22 -12.55 -3.10
N GLN A 21 -1.00 -12.08 -3.30
CA GLN A 21 -1.33 -11.25 -4.46
C GLN A 21 -0.48 -9.96 -4.40
N PRO A 22 0.15 -9.56 -5.51
CA PRO A 22 0.92 -8.32 -5.54
C PRO A 22 0.01 -7.13 -5.32
N VAL A 23 0.40 -6.23 -4.42
CA VAL A 23 -0.36 -4.99 -4.15
C VAL A 23 -0.38 -4.13 -5.40
N THR A 24 -1.57 -3.79 -5.87
CA THR A 24 -1.77 -3.02 -7.11
C THR A 24 -1.86 -1.52 -6.86
N ALA A 25 -1.77 -0.72 -7.93
CA ALA A 25 -2.01 0.72 -7.85
C ALA A 25 -3.42 1.04 -7.30
N GLU A 26 -4.42 0.27 -7.71
CA GLU A 26 -5.79 0.31 -7.21
C GLU A 26 -5.89 0.06 -5.70
N ASP A 27 -5.13 -0.90 -5.17
CA ASP A 27 -5.19 -1.23 -3.74
C ASP A 27 -4.61 -0.09 -2.89
N TYR A 28 -3.48 0.46 -3.31
CA TYR A 28 -2.93 1.68 -2.70
C TYR A 28 -3.91 2.84 -2.80
N PHE A 29 -4.53 3.05 -3.96
CA PHE A 29 -5.48 4.14 -4.14
C PHE A 29 -6.72 4.01 -3.26
N LYS A 30 -7.28 2.80 -3.12
CA LYS A 30 -8.40 2.52 -2.20
C LYS A 30 -8.02 2.82 -0.76
N ARG A 31 -6.85 2.38 -0.31
CA ARG A 31 -6.36 2.64 1.06
C ARG A 31 -6.12 4.14 1.30
N ALA A 32 -5.60 4.85 0.30
CA ALA A 32 -5.45 6.29 0.34
C ALA A 32 -6.80 7.01 0.52
N ASN A 33 -7.83 6.59 -0.23
CA ASN A 33 -9.19 7.12 -0.11
C ASN A 33 -9.75 6.92 1.30
N THR A 34 -9.65 5.69 1.82
CA THR A 34 -10.10 5.39 3.20
C THR A 34 -9.36 6.23 4.24
N SER A 35 -8.06 6.49 4.02
CA SER A 35 -7.27 7.33 4.93
C SER A 35 -7.67 8.81 4.82
N LEU A 36 -8.00 9.27 3.61
CA LEU A 36 -8.42 10.64 3.37
C LEU A 36 -9.76 10.92 4.06
N ASP A 37 -10.70 9.97 3.99
CA ASP A 37 -12.00 10.05 4.69
C ASP A 37 -11.85 10.11 6.21
N LYS A 38 -10.79 9.47 6.74
CA LYS A 38 -10.43 9.51 8.17
C LYS A 38 -9.66 10.78 8.56
N GLY A 39 -9.26 11.62 7.60
CA GLY A 39 -8.41 12.78 7.83
C GLY A 39 -6.94 12.44 8.10
N ASP A 40 -6.52 11.19 7.86
CA ASP A 40 -5.12 10.78 7.97
C ASP A 40 -4.37 11.17 6.69
N TYR A 41 -4.03 12.45 6.60
CA TYR A 41 -3.46 13.04 5.40
C TYR A 41 -2.06 12.50 5.08
N ASP A 42 -1.27 12.11 6.09
CA ASP A 42 0.06 11.54 5.86
C ASP A 42 -0.02 10.14 5.25
N ALA A 43 -0.93 9.29 5.76
CA ALA A 43 -1.20 7.99 5.15
C ALA A 43 -1.73 8.13 3.72
N THR A 44 -2.66 9.07 3.47
CA THR A 44 -3.14 9.37 2.11
C THR A 44 -1.99 9.74 1.17
N ILE A 45 -1.08 10.62 1.60
CA ILE A 45 0.05 11.06 0.76
C ILE A 45 0.97 9.89 0.40
N ALA A 46 1.28 9.03 1.39
CA ALA A 46 2.14 7.87 1.19
C ALA A 46 1.52 6.89 0.18
N ASP A 47 0.25 6.55 0.35
CA ASP A 47 -0.44 5.58 -0.50
C ASP A 47 -0.71 6.11 -1.90
N CYS A 48 -1.16 7.36 -2.04
CA CYS A 48 -1.28 7.98 -3.35
C CYS A 48 0.07 8.01 -4.09
N THR A 49 1.18 8.21 -3.37
CA THR A 49 2.52 8.20 -3.98
C THR A 49 2.90 6.80 -4.50
N GLN A 50 2.56 5.74 -3.77
CA GLN A 50 2.77 4.37 -4.27
C GLN A 50 1.84 4.06 -5.47
N ALA A 51 0.58 4.46 -5.42
CA ALA A 51 -0.36 4.29 -6.53
C ALA A 51 0.15 4.97 -7.81
N ILE A 52 0.65 6.21 -7.70
CA ILE A 52 1.23 6.96 -8.82
C ILE A 52 2.51 6.30 -9.33
N ARG A 53 3.37 5.78 -8.44
CA ARG A 53 4.60 5.08 -8.83
C ARG A 53 4.30 3.81 -9.64
N LEU A 54 3.26 3.08 -9.27
CA LEU A 54 2.83 1.86 -9.96
C LEU A 54 2.06 2.16 -11.25
N ARG A 55 1.20 3.19 -11.24
CA ARG A 55 0.47 3.66 -12.42
C ARG A 55 0.55 5.18 -12.53
N PRO A 56 1.45 5.72 -13.37
CA PRO A 56 1.64 7.16 -13.55
C PRO A 56 0.41 7.93 -14.07
N ILE A 57 -0.61 7.23 -14.56
CA ILE A 57 -1.88 7.80 -15.04
C ILE A 57 -3.03 7.67 -14.03
N ALA A 58 -2.73 7.41 -12.75
CA ALA A 58 -3.74 7.33 -11.69
C ALA A 58 -4.23 8.74 -11.27
N TRP A 59 -5.06 9.37 -12.10
CA TRP A 59 -5.57 10.74 -11.89
C TRP A 59 -6.20 10.95 -10.52
N GLY A 60 -7.00 9.98 -10.03
CA GLY A 60 -7.60 10.03 -8.70
C GLY A 60 -6.55 10.14 -7.59
N ALA A 61 -5.44 9.41 -7.69
CA ALA A 61 -4.36 9.46 -6.70
C ALA A 61 -3.63 10.81 -6.70
N PHE A 62 -3.49 11.47 -7.86
CA PHE A 62 -2.94 12.84 -7.89
C PHE A 62 -3.87 13.84 -7.20
N ILE A 63 -5.17 13.76 -7.47
CA ILE A 63 -6.18 14.64 -6.89
C ILE A 63 -6.21 14.48 -5.37
N ASP A 64 -6.30 13.25 -4.87
CA ASP A 64 -6.42 12.98 -3.44
C ASP A 64 -5.14 13.29 -2.68
N ARG A 65 -3.96 13.10 -3.30
CA ARG A 65 -2.69 13.57 -2.73
C ARG A 65 -2.65 15.10 -2.61
N GLY A 66 -3.17 15.82 -3.61
CA GLY A 66 -3.28 17.29 -3.57
C GLY A 66 -4.18 17.78 -2.44
N LYS A 67 -5.36 17.16 -2.28
CA LYS A 67 -6.28 17.44 -1.17
C LYS A 67 -5.61 17.20 0.18
N ALA A 68 -4.90 16.09 0.32
CA ALA A 68 -4.20 15.74 1.56
C ALA A 68 -3.11 16.78 1.90
N TYR A 69 -2.30 17.23 0.93
CA TYR A 69 -1.32 18.28 1.16
C TYR A 69 -1.96 19.60 1.62
N GLN A 70 -3.05 20.03 0.98
CA GLN A 70 -3.77 21.23 1.40
C GLN A 70 -4.30 21.11 2.83
N LYS A 71 -4.97 20.00 3.15
CA LYS A 71 -5.55 19.79 4.48
C LYS A 71 -4.48 19.68 5.56
N ARG A 72 -3.38 18.97 5.30
CA ARG A 72 -2.25 18.88 6.22
C ARG A 72 -1.58 20.24 6.46
N GLY A 73 -1.46 21.07 5.42
CA GLY A 73 -0.93 22.44 5.55
C GLY A 73 -1.83 23.38 6.35
N ASN A 74 -3.16 23.20 6.27
CA ASN A 74 -4.15 23.98 7.02
C ASN A 74 -4.31 23.56 8.49
N LEU A 75 -3.72 22.43 8.91
CA LEU A 75 -3.70 22.00 10.31
C LEU A 75 -2.57 22.65 11.14
N ASN A 76 -1.67 23.40 10.48
CA ASN A 76 -0.63 24.21 11.12
C ASN A 76 -1.13 25.63 11.37
#